data_AF-A0AAW1QDJ2-F1
#
_entry.id   AF-A0AAW1QDJ2-F1
#
_cell.length_a   1.000
_cell.length_b   1.000
_cell.length_c   1.000
_cell.angle_alpha   90.00
_cell.angle_beta   90.00
_cell.angle_gamma   90.00
#
_symmetry.space_group_name_H-M   'P 1'
#
loop_
_entity.id
_entity.type
_entity.pdbx_description
1 polymer ?
#
loop_
_entity_poly.entity_id
_entity_poly.type
_entity_poly.pdbx_seq_one_letter_code
_entity_poly.pdbx_strand_id
1 'polypeptide(L)'
;MSFRLCFATHRRFRVSRHAVASAKPSEAVSALVCFMDSISPRGLSRDIVGSCLVVLRRYQEDHTAASPAERNAVGQLIDWLSGVPHSPSDSDGEDLDESTRSYLASYKDNFARKSASQRGHGELLGASVKAQHMQPLLPGPPDLHQELAKVGDWNAFDIFEVDRLSEGRPLQAVGLALFDRFDLISKLHLPLPRLESYLQAVEDTYIANPYHNSMHAADVTQSLGVMFLCESFTSQLTSLELLTMLLSALVHDVGHPGVTNEFLMNTNAETALVYNDNSINENMHASIAWRLLQQPQNNFLEHLPEEEQKFVRRTLIQIILATDMAGHSTLLKDFSAHIRLQSEQDLRHWSPEARASALHMCVHCADISNPAKPARFGRLWAERITAEFFAQGDQERKRGMPVSPLCDRERVQIPKSQLTFLDYVVRPSFEALRGLCPHVAAAALSNMEEAREHWEAACDPPSTPGHGE
;
A
#
# COMPACT_ATOMS: atom_id res chain seq x y z
N MET A 1 -5.24 15.90 32.56
CA MET A 1 -5.59 17.01 31.63
C MET A 1 -4.53 17.04 30.54
N SER A 2 -4.76 16.32 29.44
CA SER A 2 -3.77 16.14 28.36
C SER A 2 -3.80 17.33 27.40
N PHE A 3 -2.64 17.95 27.20
CA PHE A 3 -2.43 19.11 26.34
C PHE A 3 -2.54 18.72 24.85
N ARG A 4 -3.43 19.39 24.10
CA ARG A 4 -3.56 19.27 22.64
C ARG A 4 -2.64 20.27 21.95
N LEU A 5 -1.69 19.78 21.15
CA LEU A 5 -1.02 20.57 20.11
C LEU A 5 -1.78 20.32 18.80
N CYS A 6 -2.55 21.31 18.36
CA CYS A 6 -3.34 21.26 17.14
C CYS A 6 -2.46 21.73 15.98
N PHE A 7 -2.11 20.83 15.05
CA PHE A 7 -1.45 21.19 13.80
C PHE A 7 -2.51 21.33 12.71
N ALA A 8 -2.90 22.58 12.42
CA ALA A 8 -3.78 22.91 11.30
C ALA A 8 -2.98 23.69 10.25
N THR A 9 -3.03 23.18 9.02
CA THR A 9 -2.55 23.83 7.81
C THR A 9 -3.20 25.22 7.65
N HIS A 10 -2.36 26.25 7.58
CA HIS A 10 -2.63 27.60 7.04
C HIS A 10 -3.58 28.59 7.75
N ARG A 11 -3.75 28.61 9.08
CA ARG A 11 -4.17 29.85 9.78
C ARG A 11 -3.49 30.05 11.15
N ARG A 12 -2.68 31.13 11.25
CA ARG A 12 -2.10 31.79 12.43
C ARG A 12 -1.81 30.91 13.66
N PHE A 13 -0.51 30.64 13.88
CA PHE A 13 0.02 30.12 15.14
C PHE A 13 -0.27 31.10 16.30
N ARG A 14 -1.00 30.66 17.31
CA ARG A 14 -1.03 31.30 18.64
C ARG A 14 -0.66 30.25 19.68
N VAL A 15 0.62 30.19 20.02
CA VAL A 15 1.10 29.39 21.16
C VAL A 15 0.59 30.08 22.43
N SER A 16 -0.30 29.42 23.16
CA SER A 16 -0.69 29.90 24.48
C SER A 16 0.53 29.89 25.40
N ARG A 17 0.86 31.03 26.02
CA ARG A 17 1.96 31.16 27.00
C ARG A 17 1.89 30.12 28.13
N HIS A 18 0.72 29.53 28.38
CA HIS A 18 0.53 28.45 29.36
C HIS A 18 0.95 27.06 28.87
N ALA A 19 0.91 26.77 27.56
CA ALA A 19 1.27 25.45 27.03
C ALA A 19 2.77 25.15 27.09
N VAL A 20 3.59 26.20 27.05
CA VAL A 20 5.06 26.10 27.12
C VAL A 20 5.55 25.90 28.56
N ALA A 21 4.77 26.30 29.57
CA ALA A 21 5.17 26.20 30.97
C ALA A 21 5.01 24.79 31.57
N SER A 22 4.33 23.86 30.88
CA SER A 22 3.91 22.56 31.43
C SER A 22 4.37 21.33 30.64
N ALA A 23 5.13 21.50 29.56
CA ALA A 23 5.68 20.38 28.79
C ALA A 23 6.97 19.86 29.43
N LYS A 24 7.15 18.53 29.49
CA LYS A 24 8.43 17.95 29.92
C LYS A 24 9.50 18.29 28.88
N PRO A 25 10.63 18.89 29.27
CA PRO A 25 11.41 19.66 28.30
C PRO A 25 12.22 18.79 27.31
N SER A 26 12.47 17.52 27.66
CA SER A 26 13.11 16.52 26.78
C SER A 26 12.26 16.13 25.56
N GLU A 27 10.92 16.12 25.71
CA GLU A 27 9.98 15.77 24.62
C GLU A 27 9.86 16.92 23.63
N ALA A 28 9.91 18.16 24.10
CA ALA A 28 9.90 19.35 23.26
C ALA A 28 11.20 19.48 22.44
N VAL A 29 12.35 19.14 23.02
CA VAL A 29 13.65 19.17 22.32
C VAL A 29 13.74 18.06 21.27
N SER A 30 13.32 16.82 21.58
CA SER A 30 13.27 15.74 20.58
C SER A 30 12.32 16.06 19.42
N ALA A 31 11.16 16.65 19.71
CA ALA A 31 10.22 17.08 18.68
C ALA A 31 10.79 18.21 17.80
N LEU A 32 11.55 19.14 18.38
CA LEU A 32 12.23 20.20 17.64
C LEU A 32 13.37 19.66 16.76
N VAL A 33 14.16 18.72 17.26
CA VAL A 33 15.26 18.08 16.50
C VAL A 33 14.70 17.28 15.33
N CYS A 34 13.68 16.44 15.55
CA CYS A 34 13.01 15.71 14.48
C CYS A 34 12.33 16.64 13.46
N PHE A 35 11.74 17.75 13.92
CA PHE A 35 11.15 18.75 13.02
C PHE A 35 12.23 19.42 12.15
N MET A 36 13.41 19.69 12.70
CA MET A 36 14.52 20.30 11.94
C MET A 36 15.18 19.34 10.94
N ASP A 37 15.22 18.03 11.23
CA ASP A 37 15.67 17.00 10.28
C ASP A 37 14.79 16.93 9.01
N SER A 38 13.56 17.46 9.09
CA SER A 38 12.56 17.40 8.02
C SER A 38 12.47 18.64 7.12
N ILE A 39 13.29 19.69 7.36
CA ILE A 39 13.13 20.98 6.67
C ILE A 39 14.37 21.34 5.84
N SER A 40 14.14 21.60 4.54
CA SER A 40 15.14 22.19 3.64
C SER A 40 15.43 23.65 4.02
N PRO A 41 16.69 24.16 3.93
CA PRO A 41 17.09 25.47 4.49
C PRO A 41 16.38 26.72 3.94
N ARG A 42 15.48 26.59 2.97
CA ARG A 42 14.83 27.71 2.27
C ARG A 42 13.52 28.21 2.89
N GLY A 43 13.12 27.79 4.10
CA GLY A 43 11.71 27.95 4.52
C GLY A 43 11.38 28.32 5.97
N LEU A 44 12.33 28.71 6.83
CA LEU A 44 12.00 29.04 8.23
C LEU A 44 11.56 30.51 8.37
N SER A 45 10.28 30.75 8.67
CA SER A 45 9.78 32.10 8.92
C SER A 45 10.31 32.69 10.24
N ARG A 46 10.49 34.01 10.29
CA ARG A 46 11.07 34.74 11.45
C ARG A 46 10.32 34.47 12.77
N ASP A 47 9.01 34.26 12.69
CA ASP A 47 8.16 33.96 13.86
C ASP A 47 8.40 32.55 14.42
N ILE A 48 8.70 31.59 13.55
CA ILE A 48 9.03 30.21 13.93
C ILE A 48 10.41 30.19 14.58
N VAL A 49 11.41 30.83 13.95
CA VAL A 49 12.77 30.96 14.50
C VAL A 49 12.74 31.62 15.89
N GLY A 50 11.99 32.73 16.03
CA GLY A 50 11.84 33.41 17.32
C GLY A 50 11.19 32.55 18.39
N SER A 51 10.17 31.76 18.04
CA SER A 51 9.49 30.86 18.98
C SER A 51 10.40 29.69 19.42
N CYS A 52 11.18 29.13 18.49
CA CYS A 52 12.14 28.07 18.77
C CYS A 52 13.28 28.56 19.69
N LEU A 53 13.82 29.76 19.43
CA LEU A 53 14.87 30.35 20.26
C LEU A 53 14.42 30.61 21.70
N VAL A 54 13.17 31.03 21.92
CA VAL A 54 12.60 31.24 23.26
C VAL A 54 12.51 29.92 24.03
N VAL A 55 12.10 28.82 23.37
CA VAL A 55 11.99 27.50 23.99
C VAL A 55 13.38 26.94 24.33
N LEU A 56 14.34 27.03 23.41
CA LEU A 56 15.69 26.50 23.60
C LEU A 56 16.50 27.27 24.66
N ARG A 57 16.40 28.61 24.70
CA ARG A 57 17.06 29.40 25.75
C ARG A 57 16.48 29.11 27.14
N ARG A 58 15.17 28.92 27.23
CA ARG A 58 14.51 28.53 28.48
C ARG A 58 14.87 27.13 28.92
N TYR A 59 15.05 26.19 27.99
CA TYR A 59 15.61 24.86 28.27
C TYR A 59 17.01 24.96 28.89
N GLN A 60 17.87 25.81 28.32
CA GLN A 60 19.24 26.02 28.79
C GLN A 60 19.32 26.64 30.19
N GLU A 61 18.38 27.52 30.54
CA GLU A 61 18.27 28.14 31.88
C GLU A 61 17.71 27.16 32.92
N ASP A 62 16.68 26.39 32.57
CA ASP A 62 15.94 25.53 33.51
C ASP A 62 16.62 24.15 33.75
N HIS A 63 17.55 23.71 32.88
CA HIS A 63 18.16 22.36 32.93
C HIS A 63 19.65 22.38 33.26
N THR A 64 19.99 22.95 34.43
CA THR A 64 21.37 22.99 34.95
C THR A 64 21.99 21.60 35.19
N ALA A 65 21.16 20.55 35.29
CA ALA A 65 21.57 19.15 35.44
C ALA A 65 21.76 18.37 34.11
N ALA A 66 21.55 19.01 32.95
CA ALA A 66 21.73 18.36 31.65
C ALA A 66 23.18 17.95 31.39
N SER A 67 23.38 16.88 30.61
CA SER A 67 24.71 16.37 30.30
C SER A 67 25.53 17.42 29.51
N PRO A 68 26.88 17.42 29.61
CA PRO A 68 27.70 18.37 28.85
C PRO A 68 27.50 18.28 27.32
N ALA A 69 27.25 17.07 26.80
CA ALA A 69 26.97 16.83 25.39
C ALA A 69 25.64 17.46 24.96
N GLU A 70 24.62 17.35 25.80
CA GLU A 70 23.29 17.91 25.55
C GLU A 70 23.27 19.43 25.64
N ARG A 71 23.97 20.02 26.63
CA ARG A 71 24.16 21.48 26.70
C ARG A 71 24.91 22.04 25.49
N ASN A 72 25.92 21.30 25.00
CA ASN A 72 26.65 21.67 23.79
C ASN A 72 25.74 21.60 22.54
N ALA A 73 24.96 20.53 22.39
CA ALA A 73 24.01 20.38 21.29
C ALA A 73 22.95 21.50 21.27
N VAL A 74 22.35 21.80 22.43
CA VAL A 74 21.37 22.90 22.56
C VAL A 74 22.02 24.26 22.28
N GLY A 75 23.25 24.49 22.73
CA GLY A 75 24.02 25.70 22.42
C GLY A 75 24.26 25.87 20.92
N GLN A 76 24.73 24.82 20.24
CA GLN A 76 24.95 24.81 18.79
C GLN A 76 23.66 25.09 18.00
N LEU A 77 22.52 24.58 18.48
CA LEU A 77 21.19 24.82 17.90
C LEU A 77 20.74 26.27 18.05
N ILE A 78 20.97 26.88 19.23
CA ILE A 78 20.66 28.29 19.47
C ILE A 78 21.53 29.19 18.58
N ASP A 79 22.82 28.89 18.47
CA ASP A 79 23.76 29.64 17.63
C ASP A 79 23.37 29.54 16.15
N TRP A 80 23.04 28.33 15.68
CA TRP A 80 22.58 28.10 14.31
C TRP A 80 21.28 28.86 14.01
N LEU A 81 20.25 28.74 14.86
CA LEU A 81 18.98 29.44 14.68
C LEU A 81 19.13 30.97 14.75
N SER A 82 20.07 31.46 15.57
CA SER A 82 20.37 32.91 15.68
C SER A 82 21.14 33.43 14.47
N GLY A 83 21.84 32.54 13.74
CA GLY A 83 22.62 32.85 12.53
C GLY A 83 21.84 32.73 11.21
N VAL A 84 20.59 32.24 11.21
CA VAL A 84 19.77 32.12 10.00
C VAL A 84 19.47 33.51 9.44
N PRO A 85 19.99 33.88 8.24
CA PRO A 85 19.75 35.20 7.66
C PRO A 85 18.27 35.36 7.34
N HIS A 86 17.68 36.46 7.82
CA HIS A 86 16.28 36.78 7.55
C HIS A 86 16.17 37.41 6.15
N SER A 87 15.79 36.63 5.13
CA SER A 87 15.47 37.20 3.83
C SER A 87 14.05 37.79 3.83
N PRO A 88 13.86 39.05 3.39
CA PRO A 88 12.55 39.60 3.11
C PRO A 88 12.11 39.22 1.69
N SER A 89 10.98 38.50 1.59
CA SER A 89 10.08 38.35 0.43
C SER A 89 10.67 38.08 -0.96
N ASP A 90 10.29 36.93 -1.55
CA ASP A 90 10.19 36.60 -2.98
C ASP A 90 10.97 37.48 -3.99
N SER A 91 12.16 37.02 -4.41
CA SER A 91 12.63 37.01 -5.81
C SER A 91 14.12 36.61 -5.90
N ASP A 92 14.43 35.85 -6.96
CA ASP A 92 15.73 35.61 -7.60
C ASP A 92 16.81 34.82 -6.85
N GLY A 93 17.39 33.87 -7.59
CA GLY A 93 18.45 32.98 -7.11
C GLY A 93 19.80 33.66 -7.04
N GLU A 94 20.61 33.25 -6.07
CA GLU A 94 22.07 33.28 -6.13
C GLU A 94 22.70 32.27 -5.15
N ASP A 95 23.91 31.85 -5.48
CA ASP A 95 24.66 30.70 -4.98
C ASP A 95 24.99 30.73 -3.48
N LEU A 96 24.98 29.53 -2.85
CA LEU A 96 25.47 29.32 -1.48
C LEU A 96 26.98 29.62 -1.37
N ASP A 97 27.37 30.37 -0.33
CA ASP A 97 28.75 30.78 -0.10
C ASP A 97 29.72 29.61 0.17
N GLU A 98 31.00 29.88 -0.06
CA GLU A 98 32.10 28.90 0.00
C GLU A 98 32.32 28.34 1.42
N SER A 99 31.94 29.07 2.47
CA SER A 99 32.04 28.57 3.85
C SER A 99 30.99 27.50 4.14
N THR A 100 29.79 27.67 3.57
CA THR A 100 28.66 26.74 3.68
C THR A 100 28.91 25.49 2.85
N ARG A 101 29.52 25.62 1.65
CA ARG A 101 29.98 24.46 0.87
C ARG A 101 31.08 23.67 1.57
N SER A 102 32.05 24.36 2.19
CA SER A 102 33.15 23.72 2.91
C SER A 102 32.66 22.96 4.16
N TYR A 103 31.69 23.53 4.89
CA TYR A 103 31.05 22.86 6.03
C TYR A 103 30.27 21.61 5.61
N LEU A 104 29.46 21.69 4.54
CA LEU A 104 28.71 20.54 4.01
C LEU A 104 29.63 19.46 3.40
N ALA A 105 30.76 19.84 2.81
CA ALA A 105 31.78 18.90 2.34
C ALA A 105 32.42 18.14 3.52
N SER A 106 32.74 18.83 4.61
CA SER A 106 33.28 18.20 5.84
C SER A 106 32.29 17.23 6.52
N TYR A 107 30.98 17.48 6.37
CA TYR A 107 29.91 16.63 6.91
C TYR A 107 29.67 15.39 6.04
N LYS A 108 29.74 15.52 4.70
CA LYS A 108 29.65 14.38 3.76
C LYS A 108 30.85 13.43 3.89
N ASP A 109 32.06 13.93 4.12
CA ASP A 109 33.26 13.10 4.31
C ASP A 109 33.22 12.29 5.61
N ASN A 110 32.66 12.85 6.69
CA ASN A 110 32.47 12.12 7.95
C ASN A 110 31.39 11.03 7.84
N PHE A 111 30.41 11.20 6.97
CA PHE A 111 29.36 10.22 6.71
C PHE A 111 29.82 9.10 5.74
N ALA A 112 30.63 9.44 4.73
CA ALA A 112 31.25 8.48 3.81
C ALA A 112 32.20 7.50 4.54
N ARG A 113 32.89 7.98 5.58
CA ARG A 113 33.78 7.15 6.42
C ARG A 113 33.02 6.21 7.37
N LYS A 114 31.80 6.57 7.81
CA LYS A 114 30.93 5.67 8.60
C LYS A 114 30.17 4.64 7.76
N SER A 115 29.85 4.97 6.51
CA SER A 115 29.21 4.04 5.55
C SER A 115 30.20 3.08 4.87
N ALA A 116 31.52 3.34 4.96
CA ALA A 116 32.54 2.40 4.52
C ALA A 116 32.77 1.23 5.50
N SER A 117 32.40 1.35 6.78
CA SER A 117 32.50 0.24 7.76
C SER A 117 31.26 -0.66 7.83
N GLN A 118 30.26 -0.43 6.97
CA GLN A 118 29.06 -1.27 6.83
C GLN A 118 28.90 -1.87 5.43
N ARG A 119 29.90 -1.74 4.56
CA ARG A 119 30.02 -2.54 3.33
C ARG A 119 30.66 -3.88 3.65
N GLY A 120 29.88 -4.71 4.34
CA GLY A 120 30.23 -6.07 4.73
C GLY A 120 29.01 -6.89 5.12
N HIS A 121 27.86 -6.62 4.48
CA HIS A 121 26.63 -7.43 4.58
C HIS A 121 25.81 -7.30 3.29
N GLY A 122 26.47 -7.44 2.14
CA GLY A 122 25.83 -8.10 0.99
C GLY A 122 26.00 -9.59 1.22
N GLU A 123 24.95 -10.39 0.99
CA GLU A 123 24.77 -11.77 1.45
C GLU A 123 24.35 -11.89 2.93
N LEU A 124 23.03 -11.85 3.19
CA LEU A 124 22.36 -12.66 4.22
C LEU A 124 20.85 -12.41 4.17
N LEU A 125 20.19 -12.87 3.10
CA LEU A 125 18.77 -13.25 3.14
C LEU A 125 18.56 -14.50 2.27
N GLY A 126 19.36 -15.52 2.56
CA GLY A 126 19.05 -16.91 2.27
C GLY A 126 18.66 -17.58 3.58
N ALA A 127 17.52 -17.22 4.17
CA ALA A 127 16.93 -18.06 5.19
C ALA A 127 16.46 -19.34 4.49
N SER A 128 17.33 -20.35 4.52
CA SER A 128 17.02 -21.69 4.05
C SER A 128 15.92 -22.28 4.92
N VAL A 129 14.67 -22.02 4.53
CA VAL A 129 13.63 -23.02 4.71
C VAL A 129 14.13 -24.22 3.92
N LYS A 130 14.50 -25.30 4.62
CA LYS A 130 14.96 -26.53 3.96
C LYS A 130 13.88 -26.92 2.95
N ALA A 131 14.20 -26.78 1.67
CA ALA A 131 13.43 -27.36 0.59
C ALA A 131 13.49 -28.88 0.78
N GLN A 132 12.55 -29.42 1.54
CA GLN A 132 12.23 -30.84 1.41
C GLN A 132 11.79 -31.01 -0.04
N HIS A 133 12.43 -31.93 -0.76
CA HIS A 133 12.05 -32.28 -2.13
C HIS A 133 10.61 -32.82 -2.14
N MET A 134 9.64 -31.91 -2.16
CA MET A 134 8.30 -32.18 -2.65
C MET A 134 8.34 -31.97 -4.16
N GLN A 135 7.72 -32.88 -4.90
CA GLN A 135 7.38 -32.60 -6.29
C GLN A 135 6.65 -31.25 -6.35
N PRO A 136 6.84 -30.44 -7.42
CA PRO A 136 6.10 -29.19 -7.53
C PRO A 136 4.61 -29.49 -7.37
N LEU A 137 3.96 -28.82 -6.42
CA LEU A 137 2.53 -28.96 -6.13
C LEU A 137 1.67 -28.69 -7.37
N LEU A 138 2.19 -27.88 -8.29
CA LEU A 138 1.56 -27.54 -9.56
C LEU A 138 2.18 -28.37 -10.69
N PRO A 139 1.38 -29.04 -11.53
CA PRO A 139 1.86 -29.50 -12.82
C PRO A 139 2.11 -28.27 -13.73
N GLY A 140 3.23 -28.27 -14.46
CA GLY A 140 3.52 -27.19 -15.40
C GLY A 140 4.90 -27.28 -16.06
N PRO A 141 5.19 -26.40 -17.04
CA PRO A 141 6.50 -26.34 -17.66
C PRO A 141 7.56 -25.82 -16.66
N PRO A 142 8.85 -26.18 -16.82
CA PRO A 142 9.93 -25.66 -15.97
C PRO A 142 9.97 -24.14 -15.84
N ASP A 143 9.61 -23.43 -16.92
CA ASP A 143 9.58 -21.97 -16.95
C ASP A 143 8.50 -21.40 -16.02
N LEU A 144 7.36 -22.10 -15.84
CA LEU A 144 6.34 -21.71 -14.87
C LEU A 144 6.90 -21.76 -13.45
N HIS A 145 7.65 -22.81 -13.11
CA HIS A 145 8.27 -22.93 -11.80
C HIS A 145 9.35 -21.88 -11.55
N GLN A 146 10.10 -21.49 -12.59
CA GLN A 146 11.07 -20.40 -12.50
C GLN A 146 10.39 -19.05 -12.22
N GLU A 147 9.22 -18.80 -12.84
CA GLU A 147 8.46 -17.58 -12.58
C GLU A 147 7.81 -17.60 -11.19
N LEU A 148 7.19 -18.72 -10.80
CA LEU A 148 6.61 -18.90 -9.45
C LEU A 148 7.66 -18.84 -8.33
N ALA A 149 8.92 -19.16 -8.60
CA ALA A 149 10.01 -18.96 -7.62
C ALA A 149 10.18 -17.47 -7.24
N LYS A 150 9.72 -16.55 -8.08
CA LYS A 150 9.73 -15.10 -7.84
C LYS A 150 8.48 -14.59 -7.14
N VAL A 151 7.53 -15.45 -6.74
CA VAL A 151 6.24 -15.05 -6.14
C VAL A 151 6.38 -14.12 -4.93
N GLY A 152 7.54 -14.14 -4.26
CA GLY A 152 7.86 -13.24 -3.15
C GLY A 152 8.49 -11.89 -3.52
N ASP A 153 8.62 -11.56 -4.81
CA ASP A 153 9.25 -10.33 -5.28
C ASP A 153 8.20 -9.36 -5.86
N TRP A 154 8.24 -8.10 -5.41
CA TRP A 154 7.30 -7.06 -5.85
C TRP A 154 7.55 -6.59 -7.30
N ASN A 155 8.80 -6.62 -7.76
CA ASN A 155 9.24 -6.02 -9.01
C ASN A 155 9.58 -7.04 -10.10
N ALA A 156 9.98 -8.25 -9.69
CA ALA A 156 10.45 -9.29 -10.60
C ALA A 156 9.37 -10.31 -11.00
N PHE A 157 8.31 -10.47 -10.19
CA PHE A 157 7.23 -11.40 -10.49
C PHE A 157 6.35 -10.89 -11.63
N ASP A 158 6.16 -11.72 -12.66
CA ASP A 158 5.38 -11.43 -13.85
C ASP A 158 4.10 -12.27 -13.89
N ILE A 159 3.00 -11.67 -13.44
CA ILE A 159 1.70 -12.35 -13.42
C ILE A 159 1.16 -12.65 -14.83
N PHE A 160 1.53 -11.85 -15.83
CA PHE A 160 1.10 -12.07 -17.22
C PHE A 160 1.80 -13.30 -17.80
N GLU A 161 3.07 -13.49 -17.45
CA GLU A 161 3.82 -14.68 -17.85
C GLU A 161 3.32 -15.94 -17.12
N VAL A 162 2.94 -15.83 -15.84
CA VAL A 162 2.28 -16.93 -15.11
C VAL A 162 0.96 -17.32 -15.77
N ASP A 163 0.10 -16.37 -16.13
CA ASP A 163 -1.14 -16.64 -16.86
C ASP A 163 -0.89 -17.39 -18.18
N ARG A 164 0.11 -16.94 -18.94
CA ARG A 164 0.51 -17.59 -20.20
C ARG A 164 1.04 -19.01 -19.99
N LEU A 165 1.93 -19.20 -19.03
CA LEU A 165 2.62 -20.47 -18.76
C LEU A 165 1.76 -21.50 -18.04
N SER A 166 0.71 -21.03 -17.33
CA SER A 166 -0.29 -21.86 -16.66
C SER A 166 -1.51 -22.16 -17.54
N GLU A 167 -1.49 -21.73 -18.81
CA GLU A 167 -2.59 -21.91 -19.76
C GLU A 167 -3.93 -21.29 -19.27
N GLY A 168 -3.85 -20.08 -18.72
CA GLY A 168 -5.01 -19.38 -18.16
C GLY A 168 -5.41 -19.87 -16.77
N ARG A 169 -4.45 -20.42 -15.99
CA ARG A 169 -4.63 -20.85 -14.60
C ARG A 169 -3.77 -20.07 -13.58
N PRO A 170 -3.64 -18.72 -13.68
CA PRO A 170 -2.77 -17.97 -12.79
C PRO A 170 -3.23 -17.98 -11.33
N LEU A 171 -4.54 -18.02 -11.06
CA LEU A 171 -5.10 -17.99 -9.71
C LEU A 171 -4.73 -19.25 -8.93
N GLN A 172 -4.95 -20.42 -9.55
CA GLN A 172 -4.57 -21.68 -8.92
C GLN A 172 -3.04 -21.76 -8.74
N ALA A 173 -2.27 -21.33 -9.75
CA ALA A 173 -0.81 -21.35 -9.70
C ALA A 173 -0.24 -20.47 -8.58
N VAL A 174 -0.68 -19.22 -8.48
CA VAL A 174 -0.23 -18.31 -7.42
C VAL A 174 -0.73 -18.75 -6.05
N GLY A 175 -2.00 -19.15 -5.95
CA GLY A 175 -2.60 -19.59 -4.69
C GLY A 175 -1.84 -20.75 -4.07
N LEU A 176 -1.59 -21.82 -4.84
CA LEU A 176 -0.84 -22.98 -4.36
C LEU A 176 0.63 -22.64 -4.06
N ALA A 177 1.28 -21.82 -4.89
CA ALA A 177 2.66 -21.40 -4.63
C ALA A 177 2.80 -20.64 -3.30
N LEU A 178 1.85 -19.75 -2.97
CA LEU A 178 1.87 -19.03 -1.70
C LEU A 178 1.47 -19.90 -0.51
N PHE A 179 0.47 -20.78 -0.67
CA PHE A 179 0.10 -21.72 0.39
C PHE A 179 1.24 -22.67 0.75
N ASP A 180 2.04 -23.10 -0.22
CA ASP A 180 3.28 -23.84 -0.01
C ASP A 180 4.37 -22.96 0.64
N ARG A 181 4.57 -21.75 0.11
CA ARG A 181 5.61 -20.83 0.60
C ARG A 181 5.44 -20.48 2.09
N PHE A 182 4.20 -20.35 2.55
CA PHE A 182 3.87 -20.11 3.96
C PHE A 182 3.67 -21.40 4.78
N ASP A 183 3.82 -22.57 4.15
CA ASP A 183 3.63 -23.90 4.73
C ASP A 183 2.23 -24.10 5.35
N LEU A 184 1.20 -23.50 4.73
CA LEU A 184 -0.18 -23.50 5.24
C LEU A 184 -0.83 -24.88 5.07
N ILE A 185 -0.50 -25.60 3.99
CA ILE A 185 -1.03 -26.94 3.71
C ILE A 185 -0.65 -27.89 4.84
N SER A 186 0.63 -27.91 5.23
CA SER A 186 1.12 -28.77 6.31
C SER A 186 0.64 -28.30 7.68
N LYS A 187 0.76 -26.99 7.99
CA LYS A 187 0.42 -26.43 9.31
C LYS A 187 -1.06 -26.56 9.67
N LEU A 188 -1.95 -26.47 8.68
CA LEU A 188 -3.40 -26.56 8.88
C LEU A 188 -3.98 -27.90 8.44
N HIS A 189 -3.13 -28.84 8.01
CA HIS A 189 -3.50 -30.15 7.49
C HIS A 189 -4.57 -30.07 6.39
N LEU A 190 -4.40 -29.14 5.44
CA LEU A 190 -5.40 -28.90 4.40
C LEU A 190 -5.46 -30.10 3.45
N PRO A 191 -6.66 -30.66 3.16
CA PRO A 191 -6.82 -31.73 2.20
C PRO A 191 -6.60 -31.21 0.77
N LEU A 192 -5.37 -31.36 0.27
CA LEU A 192 -4.91 -30.82 -1.00
C LEU A 192 -5.86 -31.06 -2.19
N PRO A 193 -6.43 -32.26 -2.41
CA PRO A 193 -7.35 -32.48 -3.54
C PRO A 193 -8.60 -31.60 -3.50
N ARG A 194 -9.12 -31.30 -2.30
CA ARG A 194 -10.29 -30.42 -2.14
C ARG A 194 -9.92 -28.96 -2.31
N LEU A 195 -8.72 -28.57 -1.85
CA LEU A 195 -8.19 -27.23 -2.04
C LEU A 195 -7.97 -26.94 -3.52
N GLU A 196 -7.34 -27.86 -4.26
CA GLU A 196 -7.18 -27.78 -5.71
C GLU A 196 -8.52 -27.68 -6.43
N SER A 197 -9.49 -28.54 -6.07
CA SER A 197 -10.85 -28.51 -6.62
C SER A 197 -11.55 -27.16 -6.37
N TYR A 198 -11.39 -26.59 -5.17
CA TYR A 198 -11.96 -25.29 -4.84
C TYR A 198 -11.31 -24.15 -5.65
N LEU A 199 -9.98 -24.10 -5.72
CA LEU A 199 -9.27 -23.07 -6.50
C LEU A 199 -9.63 -23.15 -7.98
N GLN A 200 -9.73 -24.37 -8.52
CA GLN A 200 -10.18 -24.63 -9.88
C GLN A 200 -11.61 -24.09 -10.11
N ALA A 201 -12.55 -24.40 -9.20
CA ALA A 201 -13.92 -23.95 -9.30
C ALA A 201 -14.07 -22.42 -9.17
N VAL A 202 -13.26 -21.78 -8.32
CA VAL A 202 -13.18 -20.32 -8.21
C VAL A 202 -12.68 -19.72 -9.53
N GLU A 203 -11.58 -20.22 -10.05
CA GLU A 203 -10.97 -19.71 -11.29
C GLU A 203 -11.90 -19.88 -12.50
N ASP A 204 -12.62 -21.00 -12.59
CA ASP A 204 -13.65 -21.21 -13.61
C ASP A 204 -14.87 -20.27 -13.47
N THR A 205 -15.08 -19.70 -12.29
CA THR A 205 -16.18 -18.75 -12.02
C THR A 205 -15.79 -17.30 -12.32
N TYR A 206 -14.50 -16.99 -12.42
CA TYR A 206 -14.06 -15.69 -12.92
C TYR A 206 -14.45 -15.52 -14.39
N ILE A 207 -15.12 -14.41 -14.68
CA ILE A 207 -15.51 -14.07 -16.05
C ILE A 207 -14.28 -13.49 -16.75
N ALA A 208 -14.13 -13.79 -18.05
CA ALA A 208 -13.05 -13.29 -18.89
C ALA A 208 -13.20 -11.79 -19.23
N ASN A 209 -13.35 -10.95 -18.22
CA ASN A 209 -13.34 -9.50 -18.35
C ASN A 209 -11.91 -9.01 -18.66
N PRO A 210 -11.73 -7.82 -19.24
CA PRO A 210 -10.40 -7.26 -19.49
C PRO A 210 -9.55 -7.13 -18.21
N TYR A 211 -10.14 -6.67 -17.11
CA TYR A 211 -9.47 -6.41 -15.83
C TYR A 211 -9.93 -7.36 -14.72
N HIS A 212 -11.22 -7.33 -14.32
CA HIS A 212 -11.70 -8.13 -13.17
C HIS A 212 -11.89 -9.61 -13.57
N ASN A 213 -10.78 -10.33 -13.67
CA ASN A 213 -10.65 -11.74 -14.06
C ASN A 213 -9.70 -12.49 -13.09
N SER A 214 -9.45 -13.78 -13.33
CA SER A 214 -8.62 -14.60 -12.43
C SER A 214 -7.16 -14.15 -12.34
N MET A 215 -6.61 -13.54 -13.39
CA MET A 215 -5.25 -12.97 -13.38
C MET A 215 -5.15 -11.77 -12.43
N HIS A 216 -6.18 -10.92 -12.39
CA HIS A 216 -6.22 -9.81 -11.43
C HIS A 216 -6.25 -10.34 -10.00
N ALA A 217 -7.14 -11.29 -9.70
CA ALA A 217 -7.21 -11.93 -8.39
C ALA A 217 -5.87 -12.58 -7.97
N ALA A 218 -5.17 -13.18 -8.93
CA ALA A 218 -3.82 -13.73 -8.72
C ALA A 218 -2.78 -12.63 -8.43
N ASP A 219 -2.79 -11.49 -9.15
CA ASP A 219 -1.92 -10.34 -8.89
C ASP A 219 -2.15 -9.72 -7.51
N VAL A 220 -3.42 -9.61 -7.07
CA VAL A 220 -3.79 -9.14 -5.73
C VAL A 220 -3.27 -10.11 -4.67
N THR A 221 -3.49 -11.41 -4.87
CA THR A 221 -3.02 -12.44 -3.94
C THR A 221 -1.50 -12.46 -3.83
N GLN A 222 -0.79 -12.32 -4.96
CA GLN A 222 0.67 -12.22 -4.97
C GLN A 222 1.17 -10.99 -4.24
N SER A 223 0.61 -9.81 -4.55
CA SER A 223 0.93 -8.55 -3.88
C SER A 223 0.79 -8.66 -2.37
N LEU A 224 -0.31 -9.24 -1.90
CA LEU A 224 -0.56 -9.49 -0.50
C LEU A 224 0.44 -10.49 0.11
N GLY A 225 0.78 -11.54 -0.64
CA GLY A 225 1.83 -12.50 -0.28
C GLY A 225 3.18 -11.81 -0.04
N VAL A 226 3.60 -10.88 -0.90
CA VAL A 226 4.85 -10.11 -0.71
C VAL A 226 4.80 -9.25 0.56
N MET A 227 3.66 -8.59 0.82
CA MET A 227 3.48 -7.83 2.08
C MET A 227 3.67 -8.73 3.30
N PHE A 228 3.15 -9.96 3.25
CA PHE A 228 3.28 -10.96 4.30
C PHE A 228 4.61 -11.71 4.34
N LEU A 229 5.54 -11.53 3.40
CA LEU A 229 6.88 -12.13 3.48
C LEU A 229 7.85 -11.32 4.35
N CYS A 230 7.43 -10.14 4.82
CA CYS A 230 8.16 -9.40 5.84
C CYS A 230 8.04 -10.14 7.18
N GLU A 231 9.12 -10.80 7.65
CA GLU A 231 9.10 -11.68 8.84
C GLU A 231 8.55 -10.99 10.10
N SER A 232 8.85 -9.69 10.27
CA SER A 232 8.31 -8.89 11.37
C SER A 232 6.79 -8.82 11.33
N PHE A 233 6.17 -8.90 10.16
CA PHE A 233 4.72 -8.87 9.97
C PHE A 233 4.11 -10.29 9.97
N THR A 234 4.71 -11.25 9.26
CA THR A 234 4.22 -12.64 9.19
C THR A 234 4.12 -13.29 10.56
N SER A 235 5.12 -13.06 11.42
CA SER A 235 5.20 -13.66 12.77
C SER A 235 4.10 -13.19 13.72
N GLN A 236 3.36 -12.15 13.34
CA GLN A 236 2.26 -11.59 14.11
C GLN A 236 0.89 -12.15 13.69
N LEU A 237 0.84 -12.97 12.63
CA LEU A 237 -0.37 -13.56 12.08
C LEU A 237 -0.40 -15.06 12.35
N THR A 238 -1.56 -15.59 12.71
CA THR A 238 -1.79 -17.03 12.78
C THR A 238 -1.82 -17.64 11.37
N SER A 239 -1.54 -18.94 11.25
CA SER A 239 -1.66 -19.63 9.96
C SER A 239 -3.09 -19.56 9.39
N LEU A 240 -4.11 -19.58 10.26
CA LEU A 240 -5.51 -19.46 9.85
C LEU A 240 -5.84 -18.05 9.34
N GLU A 241 -5.30 -16.99 9.98
CA GLU A 241 -5.41 -15.62 9.46
C GLU A 241 -4.73 -15.50 8.09
N LEU A 242 -3.48 -15.96 7.95
CA LEU A 242 -2.75 -15.92 6.67
C LEU A 242 -3.52 -16.65 5.56
N LEU A 243 -4.01 -17.86 5.84
CA LEU A 243 -4.87 -18.60 4.91
C LEU A 243 -6.10 -17.77 4.52
N THR A 244 -6.79 -17.19 5.50
CA THR A 244 -8.02 -16.42 5.27
C THR A 244 -7.75 -15.17 4.44
N MET A 245 -6.65 -14.46 4.70
CA MET A 245 -6.25 -13.26 3.97
C MET A 245 -5.97 -13.56 2.50
N LEU A 246 -5.13 -14.57 2.23
CA LEU A 246 -4.79 -15.01 0.87
C LEU A 246 -6.02 -15.57 0.15
N LEU A 247 -6.84 -16.37 0.84
CA LEU A 247 -8.09 -16.89 0.30
C LEU A 247 -9.06 -15.77 -0.08
N SER A 248 -9.15 -14.72 0.75
CA SER A 248 -10.01 -13.56 0.47
C SER A 248 -9.54 -12.83 -0.78
N ALA A 249 -8.23 -12.61 -0.94
CA ALA A 249 -7.67 -12.00 -2.15
C ALA A 249 -7.98 -12.82 -3.42
N LEU A 250 -7.88 -14.16 -3.35
CA LEU A 250 -8.18 -15.05 -4.47
C LEU A 250 -9.65 -14.99 -4.93
N VAL A 251 -10.57 -14.55 -4.07
CA VAL A 251 -12.01 -14.60 -4.35
C VAL A 251 -12.72 -13.26 -4.27
N HIS A 252 -11.99 -12.17 -4.02
CA HIS A 252 -12.61 -10.86 -3.74
C HIS A 252 -13.46 -10.33 -4.90
N ASP A 253 -13.18 -10.78 -6.13
CA ASP A 253 -13.87 -10.40 -7.36
C ASP A 253 -14.53 -11.58 -8.10
N VAL A 254 -14.68 -12.73 -7.44
CA VAL A 254 -15.17 -13.94 -8.12
C VAL A 254 -16.58 -13.72 -8.71
N GLY A 255 -16.73 -13.99 -10.00
CA GLY A 255 -18.00 -13.77 -10.72
C GLY A 255 -18.30 -12.31 -11.11
N HIS A 256 -17.31 -11.39 -11.04
CA HIS A 256 -17.50 -9.99 -11.41
C HIS A 256 -18.08 -9.81 -12.82
N PRO A 257 -19.18 -9.04 -13.00
CA PRO A 257 -19.89 -8.92 -14.29
C PRO A 257 -19.23 -7.95 -15.27
N GLY A 258 -18.12 -7.33 -14.89
CA GLY A 258 -17.42 -6.33 -15.70
C GLY A 258 -18.06 -4.93 -15.66
N VAL A 259 -18.87 -4.65 -14.64
CA VAL A 259 -19.59 -3.39 -14.45
C VAL A 259 -19.63 -2.97 -12.98
N THR A 260 -19.73 -1.67 -12.72
CA THR A 260 -19.72 -1.09 -11.38
C THR A 260 -21.03 -1.34 -10.62
N ASN A 261 -20.97 -1.21 -9.28
CA ASN A 261 -22.17 -1.20 -8.41
C ASN A 261 -23.21 -0.18 -8.89
N GLU A 262 -22.78 1.02 -9.32
CA GLU A 262 -23.67 2.06 -9.84
C GLU A 262 -24.41 1.64 -11.12
N PHE A 263 -23.73 0.94 -12.03
CA PHE A 263 -24.39 0.39 -13.23
C PHE A 263 -25.46 -0.65 -12.85
N LEU A 264 -25.17 -1.53 -11.88
CA LEU A 264 -26.11 -2.54 -11.42
C LEU A 264 -27.37 -1.92 -10.80
N MET A 265 -27.20 -0.88 -9.97
CA MET A 265 -28.32 -0.10 -9.41
C MET A 265 -29.15 0.55 -10.52
N ASN A 266 -28.50 1.29 -11.42
CA ASN A 266 -29.17 2.07 -12.47
C ASN A 266 -29.89 1.19 -13.50
N THR A 267 -29.52 -0.08 -13.60
CA THR A 267 -30.16 -1.06 -14.49
C THR A 267 -31.17 -1.96 -13.78
N ASN A 268 -31.41 -1.76 -12.48
CA ASN A 268 -32.23 -2.64 -11.64
C ASN A 268 -31.84 -4.11 -11.77
N ALA A 269 -30.54 -4.40 -11.77
CA ALA A 269 -30.04 -5.76 -11.83
C ALA A 269 -30.57 -6.58 -10.62
N GLU A 270 -30.84 -7.87 -10.83
CA GLU A 270 -31.34 -8.75 -9.76
C GLU A 270 -30.41 -8.74 -8.53
N THR A 271 -29.10 -8.69 -8.75
CA THR A 271 -28.12 -8.61 -7.66
C THR A 271 -28.25 -7.32 -6.85
N ALA A 272 -28.57 -6.19 -7.49
CA ALA A 272 -28.83 -4.92 -6.81
C ALA A 272 -30.05 -5.03 -5.89
N LEU A 273 -31.13 -5.68 -6.36
CA LEU A 273 -32.34 -5.95 -5.57
C LEU A 273 -32.05 -6.89 -4.38
N VAL A 274 -31.31 -7.98 -4.61
CA VAL A 274 -30.95 -8.96 -3.58
C VAL A 274 -30.13 -8.31 -2.46
N TYR A 275 -29.17 -7.45 -2.81
CA TYR A 275 -28.29 -6.79 -1.85
C TYR A 275 -28.74 -5.38 -1.45
N ASN A 276 -29.95 -4.98 -1.86
CA ASN A 276 -30.57 -3.70 -1.53
C ASN A 276 -29.61 -2.52 -1.78
N ASP A 277 -28.93 -2.51 -2.93
CA ASP A 277 -28.02 -1.45 -3.34
C ASP A 277 -26.78 -1.22 -2.44
N ASN A 278 -26.47 -2.16 -1.53
CA ASN A 278 -25.32 -2.07 -0.63
C ASN A 278 -24.18 -3.00 -1.09
N SER A 279 -23.03 -2.44 -1.49
CA SER A 279 -21.80 -3.18 -1.88
C SER A 279 -22.13 -4.42 -2.70
N ILE A 280 -22.80 -4.21 -3.84
CA ILE A 280 -23.54 -5.25 -4.58
C ILE A 280 -22.58 -6.33 -5.07
N ASN A 281 -21.51 -5.92 -5.75
CA ASN A 281 -20.46 -6.79 -6.26
C ASN A 281 -19.79 -7.54 -5.09
N GLU A 282 -19.37 -6.83 -4.05
CA GLU A 282 -18.63 -7.42 -2.92
C GLU A 282 -19.45 -8.46 -2.16
N ASN A 283 -20.75 -8.18 -1.92
CA ASN A 283 -21.66 -9.17 -1.34
C ASN A 283 -21.88 -10.39 -2.25
N MET A 284 -21.93 -10.18 -3.57
CA MET A 284 -22.03 -11.25 -4.55
C MET A 284 -20.77 -12.12 -4.54
N HIS A 285 -19.57 -11.53 -4.56
CA HIS A 285 -18.29 -12.23 -4.51
C HIS A 285 -18.19 -13.12 -3.26
N ALA A 286 -18.47 -12.55 -2.09
CA ALA A 286 -18.47 -13.30 -0.83
C ALA A 286 -19.50 -14.46 -0.82
N SER A 287 -20.68 -14.23 -1.41
CA SER A 287 -21.72 -15.25 -1.55
C SER A 287 -21.32 -16.39 -2.48
N ILE A 288 -20.72 -16.07 -3.64
CA ILE A 288 -20.24 -17.06 -4.62
C ILE A 288 -19.09 -17.88 -4.02
N ALA A 289 -18.07 -17.21 -3.46
CA ALA A 289 -16.91 -17.85 -2.85
C ALA A 289 -17.33 -18.92 -1.82
N TRP A 290 -18.24 -18.56 -0.91
CA TRP A 290 -18.68 -19.51 0.10
C TRP A 290 -19.57 -20.63 -0.44
N ARG A 291 -20.42 -20.35 -1.44
CA ARG A 291 -21.24 -21.38 -2.10
C ARG A 291 -20.38 -22.42 -2.82
N LEU A 292 -19.28 -21.99 -3.44
CA LEU A 292 -18.30 -22.89 -4.05
C LEU A 292 -17.61 -23.74 -2.97
N LEU A 293 -17.24 -23.16 -1.83
CA LEU A 293 -16.57 -23.87 -0.73
C LEU A 293 -17.48 -24.94 -0.11
N GLN A 294 -18.79 -24.68 -0.02
CA GLN A 294 -19.76 -25.61 0.56
C GLN A 294 -20.00 -26.87 -0.28
N GLN A 295 -19.50 -26.94 -1.53
CA GLN A 295 -19.60 -28.17 -2.31
C GLN A 295 -18.70 -29.27 -1.70
N PRO A 296 -19.17 -30.53 -1.56
CA PRO A 296 -18.41 -31.59 -0.88
C PRO A 296 -16.99 -31.82 -1.44
N GLN A 297 -16.82 -31.69 -2.75
CA GLN A 297 -15.53 -31.84 -3.42
C GLN A 297 -14.58 -30.65 -3.19
N ASN A 298 -15.10 -29.49 -2.80
CA ASN A 298 -14.36 -28.25 -2.61
C ASN A 298 -14.08 -27.94 -1.13
N ASN A 299 -14.84 -28.54 -0.19
CA ASN A 299 -14.78 -28.14 1.21
C ASN A 299 -13.50 -28.62 1.91
N PHE A 300 -12.41 -27.88 1.73
CA PHE A 300 -11.11 -28.14 2.33
C PHE A 300 -11.00 -27.64 3.78
N LEU A 301 -12.05 -27.01 4.33
CA LEU A 301 -12.10 -26.57 5.72
C LEU A 301 -12.92 -27.50 6.63
N GLU A 302 -13.60 -28.51 6.05
CA GLU A 302 -14.54 -29.39 6.77
C GLU A 302 -13.93 -30.05 8.02
N HIS A 303 -12.63 -30.39 7.97
CA HIS A 303 -11.91 -31.04 9.07
C HIS A 303 -11.54 -30.08 10.21
N LEU A 304 -11.57 -28.77 9.98
CA LEU A 304 -11.26 -27.77 11.00
C LEU A 304 -12.40 -27.66 12.03
N PRO A 305 -12.11 -27.28 13.28
CA PRO A 305 -13.14 -26.96 14.26
C PRO A 305 -14.16 -25.94 13.75
N GLU A 306 -15.42 -26.09 14.16
CA GLU A 306 -16.51 -25.22 13.70
C GLU A 306 -16.24 -23.73 13.96
N GLU A 307 -15.59 -23.40 15.08
CA GLU A 307 -15.21 -22.01 15.41
C GLU A 307 -14.15 -21.45 14.46
N GLU A 308 -13.23 -22.27 13.95
CA GLU A 308 -12.25 -21.87 12.95
C GLU A 308 -12.92 -21.66 11.59
N GLN A 309 -13.86 -22.54 11.20
CA GLN A 309 -14.65 -22.35 9.97
C GLN A 309 -15.49 -21.06 10.02
N LYS A 310 -16.12 -20.77 11.17
CA LYS A 310 -16.84 -19.51 11.42
C LYS A 310 -15.90 -18.30 11.37
N PHE A 311 -14.70 -18.42 11.93
CA PHE A 311 -13.69 -17.39 11.84
C PHE A 311 -13.34 -17.09 10.38
N VAL A 312 -12.99 -18.11 9.59
CA VAL A 312 -12.66 -17.94 8.16
C VAL A 312 -13.82 -17.28 7.43
N ARG A 313 -15.06 -17.75 7.63
CA ARG A 313 -16.25 -17.18 7.00
C ARG A 313 -16.42 -15.69 7.31
N ARG A 314 -16.40 -15.34 8.59
CA ARG A 314 -16.66 -13.98 9.05
C ARG A 314 -15.59 -13.03 8.53
N THR A 315 -14.32 -13.42 8.67
CA THR A 315 -13.18 -12.59 8.27
C THR A 315 -13.12 -12.44 6.75
N LEU A 316 -13.38 -13.50 5.98
CA LEU A 316 -13.45 -13.44 4.52
C LEU A 316 -14.53 -12.47 4.03
N ILE A 317 -15.74 -12.54 4.61
CA ILE A 317 -16.82 -11.60 4.27
C ILE A 317 -16.40 -10.16 4.59
N GLN A 318 -15.80 -9.92 5.76
CA GLN A 318 -15.37 -8.58 6.16
C GLN A 318 -14.29 -8.00 5.26
N ILE A 319 -13.33 -8.82 4.82
CA ILE A 319 -12.25 -8.41 3.91
C ILE A 319 -12.82 -8.05 2.53
N ILE A 320 -13.66 -8.91 1.96
CA ILE A 320 -14.24 -8.66 0.62
C ILE A 320 -15.12 -7.42 0.64
N LEU A 321 -15.94 -7.21 1.68
CA LEU A 321 -16.71 -5.97 1.78
C LEU A 321 -15.84 -4.72 1.96
N ALA A 322 -14.62 -4.87 2.49
CA ALA A 322 -13.70 -3.76 2.66
C ALA A 322 -12.98 -3.34 1.36
N THR A 323 -13.07 -4.12 0.27
CA THR A 323 -12.52 -3.73 -1.04
C THR A 323 -13.43 -2.77 -1.80
N ASP A 324 -14.68 -2.57 -1.36
CA ASP A 324 -15.59 -1.58 -1.95
C ASP A 324 -14.96 -0.17 -1.89
N MET A 325 -14.70 0.39 -3.07
CA MET A 325 -14.06 1.69 -3.22
C MET A 325 -14.89 2.84 -2.62
N ALA A 326 -16.20 2.69 -2.40
CA ALA A 326 -17.00 3.66 -1.65
C ALA A 326 -16.53 3.79 -0.19
N GLY A 327 -15.98 2.72 0.39
CA GLY A 327 -15.43 2.66 1.74
C GLY A 327 -13.98 3.16 1.87
N HIS A 328 -13.26 3.34 0.75
CA HIS A 328 -11.82 3.63 0.70
C HIS A 328 -11.38 4.74 1.66
N SER A 329 -12.04 5.91 1.59
CA SER A 329 -11.64 7.09 2.37
C SER A 329 -11.77 6.88 3.89
N THR A 330 -12.80 6.14 4.31
CA THR A 330 -13.03 5.78 5.72
C THR A 330 -11.97 4.78 6.17
N LEU A 331 -11.74 3.72 5.39
CA LEU A 331 -10.74 2.70 5.69
C LEU A 331 -9.34 3.32 5.86
N LEU A 332 -8.90 4.15 4.90
CA LEU A 332 -7.60 4.80 4.94
C LEU A 332 -7.46 5.72 6.15
N LYS A 333 -8.50 6.50 6.46
CA LYS A 333 -8.52 7.42 7.61
C LYS A 333 -8.41 6.68 8.94
N ASP A 334 -9.22 5.63 9.11
CA ASP A 334 -9.26 4.86 10.36
C ASP A 334 -7.94 4.11 10.56
N PHE A 335 -7.43 3.45 9.51
CA PHE A 335 -6.13 2.80 9.54
C PHE A 335 -4.99 3.79 9.87
N SER A 336 -4.97 4.95 9.20
CA SER A 336 -3.98 6.00 9.46
C SER A 336 -4.04 6.53 10.89
N ALA A 337 -5.23 6.60 11.49
CA ALA A 337 -5.40 6.98 12.88
C ALA A 337 -4.86 5.89 13.82
N HIS A 338 -5.19 4.62 13.56
CA HIS A 338 -4.68 3.50 14.33
C HIS A 338 -3.15 3.47 14.31
N ILE A 339 -2.53 3.44 13.14
CA ILE A 339 -1.07 3.26 13.01
C ILE A 339 -0.28 4.40 13.66
N ARG A 340 -0.80 5.64 13.65
CA ARG A 340 -0.16 6.79 14.32
C ARG A 340 -0.24 6.73 15.84
N LEU A 341 -1.26 6.07 16.38
CA LEU A 341 -1.48 5.96 17.82
C LEU A 341 -0.72 4.77 18.43
N GLN A 342 -0.25 3.82 17.62
CA GLN A 342 0.49 2.67 18.12
C GLN A 342 1.96 3.03 18.31
N SER A 343 2.44 2.90 19.55
CA SER A 343 3.87 3.05 19.88
C SER A 343 4.71 1.89 19.34
N GLU A 344 4.09 0.74 19.12
CA GLU A 344 4.72 -0.47 18.59
C GLU A 344 3.93 -0.96 17.36
N GLN A 345 4.65 -1.31 16.29
CA GLN A 345 4.09 -1.89 15.06
C GLN A 345 3.89 -3.41 15.19
N ASP A 346 3.52 -3.86 16.40
CA ASP A 346 3.17 -5.24 16.70
C ASP A 346 1.66 -5.40 16.82
N LEU A 347 1.02 -5.86 15.73
CA LEU A 347 -0.39 -6.18 15.60
C LEU A 347 -0.93 -7.11 16.70
N ARG A 348 -0.08 -7.85 17.43
CA ARG A 348 -0.54 -8.69 18.55
C ARG A 348 -1.01 -7.86 19.75
N HIS A 349 -0.54 -6.63 19.86
CA HIS A 349 -0.93 -5.68 20.92
C HIS A 349 -2.04 -4.72 20.49
N TRP A 350 -2.45 -4.77 19.22
CA TRP A 350 -3.50 -3.91 18.71
C TRP A 350 -4.87 -4.39 19.17
N SER A 351 -5.83 -3.46 19.27
CA SER A 351 -7.22 -3.87 19.51
C SER A 351 -7.74 -4.72 18.34
N PRO A 352 -8.73 -5.59 18.56
CA PRO A 352 -9.31 -6.40 17.49
C PRO A 352 -9.75 -5.57 16.27
N GLU A 353 -10.32 -4.39 16.52
CA GLU A 353 -10.78 -3.47 15.47
C GLU A 353 -9.61 -2.86 14.69
N ALA A 354 -8.57 -2.41 15.39
CA ALA A 354 -7.37 -1.87 14.76
C ALA A 354 -6.63 -2.93 13.94
N ARG A 355 -6.55 -4.16 14.45
CA ARG A 355 -5.97 -5.30 13.74
C ARG A 355 -6.78 -5.65 12.49
N ALA A 356 -8.11 -5.69 12.58
CA ALA A 356 -8.96 -5.91 11.42
C ALA A 356 -8.78 -4.79 10.37
N SER A 357 -8.75 -3.53 10.80
CA SER A 357 -8.49 -2.39 9.92
C SER A 357 -7.13 -2.50 9.20
N ALA A 358 -6.08 -2.94 9.89
CA ALA A 358 -4.78 -3.19 9.27
C ALA A 358 -4.84 -4.28 8.20
N LEU A 359 -5.48 -5.41 8.51
CA LEU A 359 -5.64 -6.51 7.57
C LEU A 359 -6.46 -6.11 6.33
N HIS A 360 -7.58 -5.42 6.54
CA HIS A 360 -8.39 -4.88 5.44
C HIS A 360 -7.57 -3.93 4.57
N MET A 361 -6.78 -3.03 5.18
CA MET A 361 -5.93 -2.11 4.43
C MET A 361 -4.86 -2.85 3.61
N CYS A 362 -4.29 -3.95 4.09
CA CYS A 362 -3.33 -4.74 3.32
C CYS A 362 -3.97 -5.31 2.04
N VAL A 363 -5.18 -5.89 2.13
CA VAL A 363 -5.89 -6.42 0.95
C VAL A 363 -6.29 -5.29 0.03
N HIS A 364 -6.84 -4.20 0.57
CA HIS A 364 -7.22 -3.01 -0.21
C HIS A 364 -6.03 -2.42 -0.97
N CYS A 365 -4.86 -2.30 -0.32
CA CYS A 365 -3.63 -1.85 -0.97
C CYS A 365 -3.15 -2.81 -2.06
N ALA A 366 -3.29 -4.13 -1.84
CA ALA A 366 -2.92 -5.14 -2.82
C ALA A 366 -3.83 -5.07 -4.06
N ASP A 367 -5.12 -4.82 -3.86
CA ASP A 367 -6.14 -4.65 -4.89
C ASP A 367 -5.82 -3.44 -5.80
N ILE A 368 -5.59 -2.27 -5.19
CA ILE A 368 -5.24 -1.04 -5.94
C ILE A 368 -3.76 -0.94 -6.33
N SER A 369 -2.99 -2.03 -6.27
CA SER A 369 -1.53 -1.97 -6.34
C SER A 369 -0.94 -1.76 -7.74
N ASN A 370 -1.71 -1.90 -8.83
CA ASN A 370 -1.12 -1.95 -10.17
C ASN A 370 -0.30 -0.70 -10.54
N PRO A 371 -0.72 0.55 -10.21
CA PRO A 371 0.10 1.74 -10.45
C PRO A 371 1.37 1.81 -9.58
N ALA A 372 1.48 0.94 -8.58
CA ALA A 372 2.61 0.78 -7.68
C ALA A 372 3.55 -0.38 -8.08
N LYS A 373 3.22 -1.12 -9.14
CA LYS A 373 4.09 -2.14 -9.76
C LYS A 373 5.04 -1.46 -10.75
N PRO A 374 6.13 -2.13 -11.19
CA PRO A 374 6.98 -1.63 -12.26
C PRO A 374 6.17 -1.12 -13.45
N ALA A 375 6.58 0.01 -14.06
CA ALA A 375 5.77 0.73 -15.04
C ALA A 375 5.27 -0.15 -16.20
N ARG A 376 6.05 -1.16 -16.62
CA ARG A 376 5.63 -2.12 -17.66
C ARG A 376 4.35 -2.89 -17.30
N PHE A 377 4.19 -3.28 -16.05
CA PHE A 377 3.00 -3.99 -15.56
C PHE A 377 1.85 -3.03 -15.29
N GLY A 378 2.15 -1.89 -14.64
CA GLY A 378 1.14 -0.87 -14.36
C GLY A 378 0.44 -0.36 -15.63
N ARG A 379 1.17 -0.23 -16.75
CA ARG A 379 0.59 0.15 -18.05
C ARG A 379 -0.37 -0.91 -18.60
N LEU A 380 0.01 -2.19 -18.57
CA LEU A 380 -0.85 -3.28 -19.03
C LEU A 380 -2.15 -3.36 -18.22
N TRP A 381 -2.06 -3.18 -16.90
CA TRP A 381 -3.25 -3.11 -16.05
C TRP A 381 -4.09 -1.86 -16.31
N ALA A 382 -3.47 -0.69 -16.55
CA ALA A 382 -4.17 0.53 -16.92
C ALA A 382 -4.95 0.38 -18.24
N GLU A 383 -4.37 -0.29 -19.24
CA GLU A 383 -5.05 -0.62 -20.50
C GLU A 383 -6.26 -1.53 -20.27
N ARG A 384 -6.10 -2.55 -19.43
CA ARG A 384 -7.17 -3.51 -19.09
C ARG A 384 -8.34 -2.86 -18.37
N ILE A 385 -8.09 -2.10 -17.30
CA ILE A 385 -9.18 -1.43 -16.55
C ILE A 385 -9.91 -0.41 -17.43
N THR A 386 -9.16 0.30 -18.28
CA THR A 386 -9.73 1.25 -19.24
C THR A 386 -10.61 0.55 -20.26
N ALA A 387 -10.16 -0.60 -20.81
CA ALA A 387 -10.96 -1.38 -21.75
C ALA A 387 -12.28 -1.87 -21.12
N GLU A 388 -12.25 -2.25 -19.85
CA GLU A 388 -13.45 -2.67 -19.12
C GLU A 388 -14.43 -1.52 -18.85
N PHE A 389 -13.94 -0.36 -18.39
CA PHE A 389 -14.75 0.85 -18.26
C PHE A 389 -15.37 1.28 -19.60
N PHE A 390 -14.59 1.20 -20.69
CA PHE A 390 -15.11 1.50 -22.02
C PHE A 390 -16.14 0.48 -22.50
N ALA A 391 -16.05 -0.78 -22.08
CA ALA A 391 -17.08 -1.78 -22.35
C ALA A 391 -18.37 -1.46 -21.59
N GLN A 392 -18.29 -1.03 -20.33
CA GLN A 392 -19.45 -0.53 -19.59
C GLN A 392 -20.08 0.69 -20.28
N GLY A 393 -19.28 1.69 -20.66
CA GLY A 393 -19.80 2.91 -21.31
C GLY A 393 -20.50 2.63 -22.65
N ASP A 394 -20.02 1.64 -23.40
CA ASP A 394 -20.72 1.17 -24.60
C ASP A 394 -22.07 0.52 -24.28
N GLN A 395 -22.17 -0.21 -23.17
CA GLN A 395 -23.44 -0.78 -22.71
C GLN A 395 -24.42 0.31 -22.27
N GLU A 396 -23.96 1.30 -21.52
CA GLU A 396 -24.76 2.46 -21.10
C GLU A 396 -25.33 3.20 -22.31
N ARG A 397 -24.47 3.50 -23.29
CA ARG A 397 -24.87 4.15 -24.56
C ARG A 397 -25.91 3.33 -25.32
N LYS A 398 -25.74 2.02 -25.43
CA LYS A 398 -26.70 1.10 -26.08
C LYS A 398 -28.06 1.08 -25.38
N ARG A 399 -28.07 1.27 -24.06
CA ARG A 399 -29.30 1.32 -23.23
C ARG A 399 -29.93 2.71 -23.17
N GLY A 400 -29.35 3.71 -23.84
CA GLY A 400 -29.82 5.10 -23.77
C GLY A 400 -29.59 5.76 -22.40
N MET A 401 -28.65 5.23 -21.61
CA MET A 401 -28.27 5.78 -20.31
C MET A 401 -27.17 6.84 -20.47
N PRO A 402 -27.05 7.81 -19.54
CA PRO A 402 -25.86 8.64 -19.44
C PRO A 402 -24.61 7.77 -19.28
N VAL A 403 -23.57 8.05 -20.06
CA VAL A 403 -22.29 7.34 -19.93
C VAL A 403 -21.58 7.81 -18.66
N SER A 404 -21.19 6.86 -17.82
CA SER A 404 -20.54 7.09 -16.54
C SER A 404 -19.19 7.80 -16.71
N PRO A 405 -18.74 8.58 -15.71
CA PRO A 405 -17.36 9.09 -15.67
C PRO A 405 -16.35 7.97 -15.92
N LEU A 406 -15.26 8.27 -16.62
CA LEU A 406 -14.21 7.31 -17.02
C LEU A 406 -14.62 6.21 -18.01
N CYS A 407 -15.92 6.06 -18.32
CA CYS A 407 -16.42 5.01 -19.23
C CYS A 407 -16.57 5.48 -20.69
N ASP A 408 -16.43 6.79 -20.96
CA ASP A 408 -16.55 7.32 -22.32
C ASP A 408 -15.20 7.36 -23.06
N ARG A 409 -14.98 6.36 -23.93
CA ARG A 409 -13.76 6.23 -24.74
C ARG A 409 -13.46 7.42 -25.66
N GLU A 410 -14.45 8.27 -25.94
CA GLU A 410 -14.27 9.46 -26.79
C GLU A 410 -13.80 10.69 -25.99
N ARG A 411 -13.91 10.67 -24.66
CA ARG A 411 -13.69 11.84 -23.80
C ARG A 411 -12.61 11.65 -22.74
N VAL A 412 -12.34 10.41 -22.35
CA VAL A 412 -11.42 10.11 -21.25
C VAL A 412 -9.98 10.38 -21.65
N GLN A 413 -9.30 11.19 -20.85
CA GLN A 413 -7.85 11.36 -20.92
C GLN A 413 -7.20 10.33 -20.00
N ILE A 414 -6.84 9.17 -20.56
CA ILE A 414 -6.27 8.05 -19.78
C ILE A 414 -5.07 8.50 -18.93
N PRO A 415 -4.06 9.21 -19.47
CA PRO A 415 -2.90 9.62 -18.66
C PRO A 415 -3.28 10.48 -17.45
N LYS A 416 -4.18 11.46 -17.66
CA LYS A 416 -4.67 12.34 -16.58
C LYS A 416 -5.47 11.58 -15.53
N SER A 417 -6.26 10.59 -15.96
CA SER A 417 -6.99 9.71 -15.04
C SER A 417 -6.04 8.89 -14.18
N GLN A 418 -4.99 8.32 -14.78
CA GLN A 418 -3.98 7.52 -14.07
C GLN A 418 -3.21 8.38 -13.06
N LEU A 419 -2.80 9.60 -13.44
CA LEU A 419 -2.16 10.55 -12.51
C LEU A 419 -3.06 10.89 -11.33
N THR A 420 -4.34 11.17 -11.58
CA THR A 420 -5.33 11.48 -10.54
C THR A 420 -5.50 10.29 -9.58
N PHE A 421 -5.64 9.07 -10.12
CA PHE A 421 -5.77 7.87 -9.29
C PHE A 421 -4.51 7.62 -8.45
N LEU A 422 -3.32 7.79 -9.03
CA LEU A 422 -2.05 7.65 -8.34
C LEU A 422 -1.90 8.66 -7.20
N ASP A 423 -2.27 9.92 -7.42
CA ASP A 423 -2.12 11.01 -6.44
C ASP A 423 -3.10 10.93 -5.27
N TYR A 424 -4.36 10.60 -5.56
CA TYR A 424 -5.43 10.73 -4.58
C TYR A 424 -5.86 9.40 -3.95
N VAL A 425 -5.46 8.26 -4.51
CA VAL A 425 -5.85 6.94 -4.01
C VAL A 425 -4.62 6.09 -3.67
N VAL A 426 -3.76 5.82 -4.65
CA VAL A 426 -2.71 4.81 -4.49
C VAL A 426 -1.58 5.30 -3.58
N ARG A 427 -1.02 6.48 -3.85
CA ARG A 427 0.09 7.02 -3.06
C ARG A 427 -0.26 7.19 -1.57
N PRO A 428 -1.39 7.84 -1.19
CA PRO A 428 -1.76 7.96 0.22
C PRO A 428 -1.90 6.61 0.93
N SER A 429 -2.38 5.59 0.23
CA SER A 429 -2.56 4.23 0.76
C SER A 429 -1.21 3.57 1.09
N PHE A 430 -0.25 3.61 0.16
CA PHE A 430 1.08 3.05 0.37
C PHE A 430 1.93 3.89 1.34
N GLU A 431 1.69 5.21 1.43
CA GLU A 431 2.30 6.05 2.47
C GLU A 431 1.86 5.62 3.88
N ALA A 432 0.57 5.37 4.07
CA ALA A 432 0.06 4.84 5.33
C ALA A 432 0.63 3.43 5.61
N LEU A 433 0.75 2.59 4.58
CA LEU A 433 1.25 1.21 4.69
C LEU A 433 2.73 1.11 5.10
N ARG A 434 3.52 2.20 4.99
CA ARG A 434 4.94 2.22 5.42
C ARG A 434 5.12 1.76 6.87
N GLY A 435 4.13 2.02 7.73
CA GLY A 435 4.20 1.61 9.14
C GLY A 435 3.93 0.11 9.38
N LEU A 436 3.57 -0.67 8.36
CA LEU A 436 3.42 -2.13 8.46
C LEU A 436 4.36 -2.87 7.51
N CYS A 437 4.49 -2.39 6.28
CA CYS A 437 5.25 -3.04 5.22
C CYS A 437 6.26 -2.06 4.60
N PRO A 438 7.28 -1.60 5.34
CA PRO A 438 8.17 -0.51 4.90
C PRO A 438 8.92 -0.82 3.60
N HIS A 439 9.35 -2.07 3.41
CA HIS A 439 10.07 -2.48 2.19
C HIS A 439 9.17 -2.48 0.94
N VAL A 440 7.96 -3.02 1.06
CA VAL A 440 6.98 -3.03 -0.04
C VAL A 440 6.54 -1.60 -0.34
N ALA A 441 6.23 -0.81 0.68
CA ALA A 441 5.83 0.58 0.51
C ALA A 441 6.94 1.41 -0.16
N ALA A 442 8.21 1.21 0.21
CA ALA A 442 9.33 1.88 -0.44
C ALA A 442 9.45 1.51 -1.94
N ALA A 443 9.36 0.21 -2.27
CA ALA A 443 9.40 -0.24 -3.66
C ALA A 443 8.21 0.32 -4.47
N ALA A 444 7.00 0.23 -3.90
CA ALA A 444 5.77 0.75 -4.47
C ALA A 444 5.85 2.25 -4.77
N LEU A 445 6.31 3.05 -3.80
CA LEU A 445 6.44 4.50 -3.97
C LEU A 445 7.51 4.87 -4.99
N SER A 446 8.61 4.11 -5.08
CA SER A 446 9.62 4.30 -6.14
C SER A 446 9.02 4.04 -7.53
N ASN A 447 8.29 2.94 -7.70
CA ASN A 447 7.64 2.60 -8.96
C ASN A 447 6.58 3.63 -9.36
N MET A 448 5.89 4.24 -8.39
CA MET A 448 4.91 5.31 -8.66
C MET A 448 5.55 6.57 -9.25
N GLU A 449 6.81 6.89 -8.91
CA GLU A 449 7.51 8.01 -9.56
C GLU A 449 7.77 7.70 -11.04
N GLU A 450 8.25 6.49 -11.36
CA GLU A 450 8.43 6.06 -12.76
C GLU A 450 7.10 6.03 -13.53
N ALA A 451 6.02 5.58 -12.88
CA ALA A 451 4.69 5.60 -13.46
C ALA A 451 4.20 7.04 -13.71
N ARG A 452 4.45 7.96 -12.77
CA ARG A 452 4.12 9.38 -12.93
C ARG A 452 4.86 9.97 -14.13
N GLU A 453 6.17 9.81 -14.22
CA GLU A 453 6.98 10.35 -15.32
C GLU A 453 6.44 9.88 -16.68
N HIS A 454 6.03 8.60 -16.76
CA HIS A 454 5.39 8.07 -17.96
C HIS A 454 4.06 8.76 -18.31
N TRP A 455 3.15 8.88 -17.35
CA TRP A 455 1.83 9.45 -17.60
C TRP A 455 1.86 10.97 -17.82
N GLU A 456 2.79 11.69 -17.18
CA GLU A 456 3.04 13.11 -17.44
C GLU A 456 3.54 13.32 -18.87
N ALA A 457 4.53 12.54 -19.31
CA ALA A 457 5.00 12.58 -20.70
C ALA A 457 3.91 12.21 -21.73
N ALA A 458 2.96 11.36 -21.35
CA ALA A 458 1.82 11.00 -22.20
C ALA A 458 0.71 12.07 -22.23
N CYS A 459 0.66 12.99 -21.25
CA CYS A 459 -0.26 14.14 -21.28
C CYS A 459 0.17 15.18 -22.32
N ASP A 460 1.48 15.42 -22.46
CA ASP A 460 2.06 16.42 -23.36
C ASP A 460 3.04 15.74 -24.35
N PRO A 461 2.53 14.98 -25.35
CA PRO A 461 3.39 14.33 -26.32
C PRO A 461 4.21 15.37 -27.09
N PRO A 462 5.53 15.15 -27.30
CA PRO A 462 6.36 16.09 -28.02
C PRO A 462 5.78 16.36 -29.41
N SER A 463 5.71 17.63 -29.79
CA SER A 463 5.21 18.05 -31.09
C SER A 463 6.05 17.38 -32.18
N THR A 464 5.44 16.55 -33.03
CA THR A 464 6.12 16.04 -34.22
C THR A 464 6.69 17.24 -34.99
N PRO A 465 7.99 17.28 -35.33
CA PRO A 465 8.52 18.32 -36.18
C PRO A 465 7.76 18.23 -37.49
N GLY A 466 6.97 19.27 -37.81
CA GLY A 466 6.30 19.34 -39.10
C GLY A 466 7.34 19.14 -40.19
N HIS A 467 7.11 18.15 -41.05
CA HIS A 467 7.79 18.10 -42.34
C HIS A 467 7.45 19.41 -43.05
N GLY A 468 8.38 20.36 -43.02
CA GLY A 468 8.32 21.54 -43.85
C GLY A 468 8.39 21.09 -45.30
N GLU A 469 7.28 21.26 -46.02
CA GLU A 469 7.23 21.25 -47.48
C GLU A 469 7.95 22.48 -48.06
#